data_AF-A0A482VAI1-F1
#
_entry.id   AF-A0A482VAI1-F1
#
_cell.length_a   1.000
_cell.length_b   1.000
_cell.length_c   1.000
_cell.angle_alpha   90.00
_cell.angle_beta   90.00
_cell.angle_gamma   90.00
#
_symmetry.space_group_name_H-M   'P 1'
#
loop_
_entity.id
_entity.type
_entity.pdbx_description
1 polymer ?
#
loop_
_entity_poly.entity_id
_entity_poly.type
_entity_poly.pdbx_seq_one_letter_code
_entity_poly.pdbx_strand_id
1 'polypeptide(L)'
;IGNLDADRATQIAGQDPDFLLRDLYNAIASGEHPSWTFYVQIMTPEQAASCPYDPFDVTKVWLHADYPLIPVGKLVLNRNPKNYFAEVEQMAFDVAHLIPGIDVSPDRMLQGRLFNYGDTARYRLGVNHTQLPVNSPFKLHNFSRDGYGTLDSQGGAPNYHPNSYGGPDSDARARGLAPVVPVVGNASRYDNGGEDNYTQARLLYERVLNPAERGRLINNIVMWLKDASSFLQERVVKNFSNVNEDFGRRIKAGLQAQLQPHAHAEL
;
A
#
# COMPACT_ATOMS: atom_id res chain seq x y z
N ILE A 1 -6.40 4.93 -17.38
CA ILE A 1 -5.09 4.68 -16.72
C ILE A 1 -4.04 4.79 -17.81
N GLY A 2 -3.08 5.72 -17.68
CA GLY A 2 -1.96 5.86 -18.60
C GLY A 2 -0.71 5.19 -18.03
N ASN A 3 0.09 4.56 -18.88
CA ASN A 3 1.31 3.84 -18.49
C ASN A 3 2.47 4.24 -19.39
N LEU A 4 3.70 4.12 -18.89
CA LEU A 4 4.92 4.22 -19.69
C LEU A 4 5.41 2.82 -20.06
N ASP A 5 5.88 2.63 -21.29
CA ASP A 5 6.67 1.45 -21.63
C ASP A 5 8.05 1.50 -20.95
N ALA A 6 8.74 0.35 -20.87
CA ALA A 6 9.98 0.23 -20.10
C ALA A 6 11.13 1.06 -20.68
N ASP A 7 11.26 1.15 -22.00
CA ASP A 7 12.34 1.90 -22.66
C ASP A 7 12.13 3.40 -22.47
N ARG A 8 10.89 3.86 -22.63
CA ARG A 8 10.51 5.25 -22.38
C ARG A 8 10.68 5.62 -20.92
N ALA A 9 10.29 4.74 -19.99
CA ALA A 9 10.50 4.96 -18.56
C ALA A 9 11.99 5.08 -18.22
N THR A 10 12.84 4.22 -18.81
CA THR A 10 14.29 4.28 -18.63
C THR A 10 14.88 5.57 -19.18
N GLN A 11 14.46 5.99 -20.36
CA GLN A 11 14.88 7.26 -20.96
C GLN A 11 14.50 8.45 -20.08
N ILE A 12 13.24 8.49 -19.62
CA ILE A 12 12.76 9.56 -18.73
C ILE A 12 13.55 9.57 -17.44
N ALA A 13 13.77 8.41 -16.80
CA ALA A 13 14.54 8.32 -15.56
C ALA A 13 15.97 8.88 -15.69
N GLY A 14 16.60 8.74 -16.86
CA GLY A 14 17.93 9.30 -17.14
C GLY A 14 17.93 10.78 -17.50
N GLN A 15 16.89 11.26 -18.18
CA GLN A 15 16.78 12.67 -18.59
C GLN A 15 16.21 13.56 -17.49
N ASP A 16 15.38 12.98 -16.64
CA ASP A 16 14.44 13.70 -15.81
C ASP A 16 13.92 12.85 -14.62
N PRO A 17 14.74 12.69 -13.57
CA PRO A 17 14.39 11.86 -12.42
C PRO A 17 13.14 12.38 -11.67
N ASP A 18 12.81 13.67 -11.80
CA ASP A 18 11.68 14.32 -11.14
C ASP A 18 10.43 14.40 -12.01
N PHE A 19 10.37 13.65 -13.12
CA PHE A 19 9.30 13.72 -14.11
C PHE A 19 7.89 13.73 -13.50
N LEU A 20 7.59 12.78 -12.61
CA LEU A 20 6.26 12.65 -11.99
C LEU A 20 5.98 13.76 -10.95
N LEU A 21 7.01 14.24 -10.26
CA LEU A 21 6.87 15.35 -9.32
C LEU A 21 6.54 16.64 -10.08
N ARG A 22 7.27 16.92 -11.17
CA ARG A 22 7.01 18.08 -12.02
C ARG A 22 5.66 17.97 -12.73
N ASP A 23 5.28 16.80 -13.22
CA ASP A 23 3.98 16.56 -13.84
C ASP A 23 2.84 16.94 -12.89
N LEU A 24 2.84 16.38 -11.67
CA LEU A 24 1.84 16.69 -10.64
C LEU A 24 1.83 18.17 -10.26
N TYR A 25 3.01 18.75 -10.04
CA TYR A 25 3.13 20.16 -9.67
C TYR A 25 2.56 21.07 -10.76
N ASN A 26 2.96 20.85 -12.02
CA ASN A 26 2.54 21.67 -13.15
C ASN A 26 1.04 21.54 -13.42
N ALA A 27 0.48 20.33 -13.36
CA ALA A 27 -0.95 20.10 -13.52
C ALA A 27 -1.78 20.89 -12.49
N ILE A 28 -1.37 20.86 -11.22
CA ILE A 28 -2.05 21.65 -10.19
C ILE A 28 -1.84 23.16 -10.41
N ALA A 29 -0.65 23.59 -10.79
CA ALA A 29 -0.34 25.00 -11.04
C ALA A 29 -1.09 25.59 -12.24
N SER A 30 -1.40 24.77 -13.26
CA SER A 30 -2.18 25.16 -14.44
C SER A 30 -3.70 25.08 -14.24
N GLY A 31 -4.16 24.62 -13.06
CA GLY A 31 -5.58 24.42 -12.76
C GLY A 31 -6.16 23.09 -13.25
N GLU A 32 -5.32 22.20 -13.80
CA GLU A 32 -5.67 20.84 -14.20
C GLU A 32 -5.66 19.90 -12.99
N HIS A 33 -6.60 20.10 -12.06
CA HIS A 33 -6.64 19.37 -10.79
C HIS A 33 -6.93 17.87 -10.98
N PRO A 34 -5.98 16.96 -10.68
CA PRO A 34 -6.23 15.54 -10.78
C PRO A 34 -7.23 15.09 -9.71
N SER A 35 -8.02 14.06 -10.04
CA SER A 35 -9.05 13.55 -9.14
C SER A 35 -9.30 12.05 -9.28
N TRP A 36 -9.80 11.46 -8.19
CA TRP A 36 -10.12 10.04 -8.09
C TRP A 36 -11.52 9.86 -7.54
N THR A 37 -12.32 8.97 -8.14
CA THR A 37 -13.58 8.53 -7.54
C THR A 37 -13.29 7.46 -6.49
N PHE A 38 -13.76 7.67 -5.27
CA PHE A 38 -13.56 6.78 -4.13
C PHE A 38 -14.71 5.78 -4.05
N TYR A 39 -14.36 4.49 -4.02
CA TYR A 39 -15.28 3.37 -3.91
C TYR A 39 -14.89 2.49 -2.71
N VAL A 40 -15.86 1.72 -2.21
CA VAL A 40 -15.64 0.66 -1.22
C VAL A 40 -16.27 -0.65 -1.69
N GLN A 41 -15.73 -1.77 -1.23
CA GLN A 41 -16.43 -3.06 -1.24
C GLN A 41 -16.90 -3.35 0.19
N ILE A 42 -18.05 -3.99 0.34
CA ILE A 42 -18.61 -4.36 1.65
C ILE A 42 -18.77 -5.87 1.70
N MET A 43 -18.17 -6.49 2.71
CA MET A 43 -18.27 -7.92 3.02
C MET A 43 -18.76 -8.06 4.46
N THR A 44 -19.83 -8.82 4.68
CA THR A 44 -20.33 -9.10 6.04
C THR A 44 -19.47 -10.16 6.75
N PRO A 45 -19.51 -10.27 8.08
CA PRO A 45 -18.81 -11.33 8.81
C PRO A 45 -19.17 -12.74 8.34
N GLU A 46 -20.42 -12.98 7.98
CA GLU A 46 -20.90 -14.28 7.47
C GLU A 46 -20.30 -14.56 6.09
N GLN A 47 -20.24 -13.54 5.22
CA GLN A 47 -19.59 -13.65 3.92
C GLN A 47 -18.09 -13.94 4.07
N ALA A 48 -17.41 -13.24 5.00
CA ALA A 48 -16.00 -13.48 5.30
C ALA A 48 -15.75 -14.91 5.79
N ALA A 49 -16.61 -15.46 6.67
CA ALA A 49 -16.51 -16.84 7.13
C ALA A 49 -16.75 -17.88 6.03
N SER A 50 -17.55 -17.52 5.01
CA SER A 50 -17.82 -18.37 3.85
C SER A 50 -16.89 -18.15 2.66
N CYS A 51 -15.95 -17.21 2.76
CA CYS A 51 -15.06 -16.84 1.66
C CYS A 51 -14.17 -18.04 1.29
N PRO A 52 -14.02 -18.38 -0.01
CA PRO A 52 -13.23 -19.56 -0.43
C PRO A 52 -11.71 -19.40 -0.21
N TYR A 53 -11.26 -18.21 0.18
CA TYR A 53 -9.90 -17.88 0.57
C TYR A 53 -9.96 -16.94 1.78
N ASP A 54 -8.82 -16.74 2.45
CA ASP A 54 -8.74 -15.77 3.56
C ASP A 54 -9.04 -14.35 3.02
N PRO A 55 -10.16 -13.70 3.43
CA PRO A 55 -10.49 -12.37 2.95
C PRO A 55 -9.55 -11.29 3.49
N PHE A 56 -8.69 -11.63 4.46
CA PHE A 56 -7.70 -10.76 5.08
C PHE A 56 -6.28 -11.01 4.55
N ASP A 57 -6.10 -11.91 3.59
CA ASP A 57 -4.83 -12.12 2.88
C ASP A 57 -4.61 -11.01 1.84
N VAL A 58 -3.61 -10.15 2.08
CA VAL A 58 -3.24 -9.03 1.19
C VAL A 58 -2.81 -9.44 -0.22
N THR A 59 -2.54 -10.72 -0.46
CA THR A 59 -2.22 -11.24 -1.80
C THR A 59 -3.47 -11.56 -2.62
N LYS A 60 -4.67 -11.40 -2.03
CA LYS A 60 -5.97 -11.63 -2.68
C LYS A 60 -6.73 -10.33 -2.88
N VAL A 61 -7.47 -10.25 -3.99
CA VAL A 61 -8.50 -9.24 -4.22
C VAL A 61 -9.88 -9.85 -4.01
N TRP A 62 -10.84 -9.04 -3.57
CA TRP A 62 -12.25 -9.42 -3.57
C TRP A 62 -12.81 -9.21 -4.98
N LEU A 63 -13.29 -10.28 -5.60
CA LEU A 63 -13.79 -10.19 -6.98
C LEU A 63 -14.97 -9.24 -7.06
N HIS A 64 -14.93 -8.29 -8.01
CA HIS A 64 -16.02 -7.32 -8.21
C HIS A 64 -17.36 -7.96 -8.57
N ALA A 65 -17.35 -9.19 -9.10
CA ALA A 65 -18.56 -9.96 -9.38
C ALA A 65 -19.30 -10.37 -8.09
N ASP A 66 -18.54 -10.65 -7.03
CA ASP A 66 -19.08 -11.10 -5.74
C ASP A 66 -19.35 -9.90 -4.81
N TYR A 67 -18.45 -8.92 -4.85
CA TYR A 67 -18.52 -7.70 -4.04
C TYR A 67 -18.38 -6.47 -4.94
N PRO A 68 -19.47 -5.95 -5.50
CA PRO A 68 -19.42 -4.80 -6.39
C PRO A 68 -18.86 -3.53 -5.72
N LEU A 69 -18.25 -2.67 -6.51
CA LEU A 69 -17.78 -1.35 -6.04
C LEU A 69 -18.96 -0.44 -5.73
N ILE A 70 -18.96 0.15 -4.55
CA ILE A 70 -19.97 1.11 -4.08
C ILE A 70 -19.34 2.51 -4.05
N PRO A 71 -19.84 3.49 -4.84
CA PRO A 71 -19.29 4.83 -4.86
C PRO A 71 -19.57 5.56 -3.54
N VAL A 72 -18.56 6.26 -3.04
CA VAL A 72 -18.64 7.03 -1.78
C VAL A 72 -18.36 8.51 -2.01
N GLY A 73 -17.38 8.85 -2.85
CA GLY A 73 -17.02 10.25 -3.03
C GLY A 73 -15.95 10.51 -4.08
N LYS A 74 -15.32 11.68 -4.00
CA LYS A 74 -14.28 12.13 -4.94
C LYS A 74 -13.15 12.81 -4.18
N LEU A 75 -11.91 12.40 -4.43
CA LEU A 75 -10.70 13.05 -3.96
C LEU A 75 -10.16 13.95 -5.07
N VAL A 76 -9.79 15.20 -4.75
CA VAL A 76 -9.26 16.18 -5.71
C VAL A 76 -8.01 16.81 -5.11
N LEU A 77 -6.91 16.84 -5.87
CA LEU A 77 -5.70 17.57 -5.49
C LEU A 77 -5.70 18.92 -6.22
N ASN A 78 -5.80 20.02 -5.48
CA ASN A 78 -6.01 21.36 -6.03
C ASN A 78 -5.06 22.42 -5.45
N ARG A 79 -4.00 22.00 -4.74
CA ARG A 79 -3.05 22.92 -4.12
C ARG A 79 -1.68 22.26 -4.00
N ASN A 80 -0.67 22.92 -4.54
CA ASN A 80 0.73 22.54 -4.34
C ASN A 80 1.23 22.94 -2.94
N PRO A 81 2.23 22.22 -2.39
CA PRO A 81 2.86 22.62 -1.14
C PRO A 81 3.56 23.98 -1.29
N LYS A 82 3.58 24.79 -0.23
CA LYS A 82 4.36 26.05 -0.23
C LYS A 82 5.82 25.79 0.07
N ASN A 83 6.10 24.80 0.91
CA ASN A 83 7.44 24.33 1.20
C ASN A 83 7.49 22.80 1.15
N TYR A 84 8.23 22.24 0.19
CA TYR A 84 8.33 20.80 -0.03
C TYR A 84 8.85 20.06 1.21
N PHE A 85 9.89 20.58 1.88
CA PHE A 85 10.46 19.90 3.04
C PHE A 85 9.48 19.86 4.22
N ALA A 86 8.87 20.99 4.56
CA ALA A 86 7.96 21.10 5.70
C ALA A 86 6.60 20.43 5.48
N GLU A 87 6.11 20.39 4.23
CA GLU A 87 4.77 19.89 3.90
C GLU A 87 4.76 18.53 3.21
N VAL A 88 5.89 18.05 2.67
CA VAL A 88 5.99 16.73 2.02
C VAL A 88 6.99 15.84 2.75
N GLU A 89 8.26 16.24 2.86
CA GLU A 89 9.27 15.38 3.50
C GLU A 89 8.98 15.14 5.00
N GLN A 90 8.42 16.13 5.69
CA GLN A 90 8.02 16.02 7.09
C GLN A 90 6.60 15.46 7.32
N MET A 91 5.85 15.15 6.26
CA MET A 91 4.55 14.53 6.43
C MET A 91 4.71 13.10 6.96
N ALA A 92 3.77 12.68 7.81
CA ALA A 92 3.76 11.35 8.42
C ALA A 92 2.34 10.79 8.41
N PHE A 93 2.14 9.73 7.63
CA PHE A 93 0.91 8.94 7.68
C PHE A 93 1.09 7.79 8.65
N ASP A 94 0.05 7.47 9.42
CA ASP A 94 0.02 6.31 10.30
C ASP A 94 -1.34 5.61 10.15
N VAL A 95 -1.32 4.31 9.90
CA VAL A 95 -2.55 3.51 9.78
C VAL A 95 -3.28 3.35 11.11
N ALA A 96 -2.60 3.61 12.23
CA ALA A 96 -3.22 3.66 13.56
C ALA A 96 -4.01 4.95 13.81
N HIS A 97 -3.91 5.97 12.94
CA HIS A 97 -4.71 7.20 13.02
C HIS A 97 -6.13 6.99 12.46
N LEU A 98 -6.92 6.19 13.18
CA LEU A 98 -8.31 5.88 12.83
C LEU A 98 -9.28 6.89 13.45
N ILE A 99 -10.48 6.94 12.89
CA ILE A 99 -11.60 7.75 13.39
C ILE A 99 -12.76 6.83 13.81
N PRO A 100 -13.61 7.24 14.76
CA PRO A 100 -14.75 6.42 15.19
C PRO A 100 -15.64 6.00 14.02
N GLY A 101 -15.85 4.68 13.88
CA GLY A 101 -16.59 4.06 12.77
C GLY A 101 -15.70 3.42 11.70
N ILE A 102 -14.37 3.56 11.77
CA ILE A 102 -13.39 2.84 10.95
C ILE A 102 -12.45 2.10 11.90
N ASP A 103 -12.31 0.79 11.72
CA ASP A 103 -11.43 -0.04 12.54
C ASP A 103 -10.65 -1.05 11.67
N VAL A 104 -9.74 -1.79 12.29
CA VAL A 104 -8.83 -2.72 11.62
C VAL A 104 -9.40 -4.12 11.47
N SER A 105 -9.04 -4.77 10.36
CA SER A 105 -9.25 -6.20 10.16
C SER A 105 -8.13 -7.02 10.80
N PRO A 106 -8.30 -8.36 10.96
CA PRO A 106 -7.25 -9.25 11.45
C PRO A 106 -6.16 -9.57 10.41
N ASP A 107 -6.08 -8.82 9.31
CA ASP A 107 -5.00 -8.93 8.32
C ASP A 107 -3.65 -8.73 9.02
N ARG A 108 -2.80 -9.76 8.96
CA ARG A 108 -1.51 -9.79 9.67
C ARG A 108 -0.56 -8.67 9.21
N MET A 109 -0.62 -8.29 7.94
CA MET A 109 0.19 -7.19 7.40
C MET A 109 -0.32 -5.85 7.90
N LEU A 110 -1.63 -5.64 7.96
CA LEU A 110 -2.21 -4.46 8.58
C LEU A 110 -1.85 -4.37 10.08
N GLN A 111 -1.94 -5.47 10.81
CA GLN A 111 -1.61 -5.53 12.24
C GLN A 111 -0.16 -5.12 12.52
N GLY A 112 0.80 -5.57 11.71
CA GLY A 112 2.19 -5.14 11.83
C GLY A 112 2.40 -3.65 11.50
N ARG A 113 1.63 -3.12 10.55
CA ARG A 113 1.69 -1.70 10.16
C ARG A 113 1.17 -0.77 11.25
N LEU A 114 0.22 -1.19 12.08
CA LEU A 114 -0.28 -0.38 13.22
C LEU A 114 0.82 0.05 14.19
N PHE A 115 1.89 -0.74 14.30
CA PHE A 115 3.05 -0.40 15.12
C PHE A 115 4.08 0.42 14.35
N ASN A 116 4.43 -0.02 13.13
CA ASN A 116 5.62 0.42 12.42
C ASN A 116 5.60 1.92 12.05
N TYR A 117 4.47 2.44 11.55
CA TYR A 117 4.43 3.81 11.04
C TYR A 117 4.70 4.85 12.15
N GLY A 118 4.06 4.69 13.30
CA GLY A 118 4.32 5.57 14.45
C GLY A 118 5.74 5.42 14.98
N ASP A 119 6.29 4.21 15.04
CA ASP A 119 7.68 3.96 15.47
C ASP A 119 8.69 4.68 14.55
N THR A 120 8.58 4.47 13.24
CA THR A 120 9.47 5.12 12.27
C THR A 120 9.32 6.63 12.25
N ALA A 121 8.10 7.16 12.41
CA ALA A 121 7.88 8.61 12.44
C ALA A 121 8.56 9.26 13.65
N ARG A 122 8.50 8.62 14.83
CA ARG A 122 9.20 9.10 16.04
C ARG A 122 10.72 9.13 15.87
N TYR A 123 11.30 8.13 15.20
CA TYR A 123 12.73 8.13 14.90
C TYR A 123 13.09 9.19 13.85
N ARG A 124 12.37 9.22 12.72
CA ARG A 124 12.67 10.06 11.56
C ARG A 124 12.45 11.56 11.81
N LEU A 125 11.40 11.91 12.53
CA LEU A 125 10.93 13.30 12.72
C LEU A 125 10.96 13.76 14.17
N GLY A 126 11.18 12.85 15.13
CA GLY A 126 11.14 13.12 16.55
C GLY A 126 9.79 12.79 17.19
N VAL A 127 9.78 12.60 18.51
CA VAL A 127 8.60 12.17 19.28
C VAL A 127 7.40 13.12 19.14
N ASN A 128 7.65 14.40 18.90
CA ASN A 128 6.63 15.44 18.75
C ASN A 128 6.30 15.77 17.29
N HIS A 129 6.59 14.88 16.33
CA HIS A 129 6.31 15.12 14.90
C HIS A 129 4.82 15.41 14.57
N THR A 130 3.90 14.97 15.43
CA THR A 130 2.45 15.25 15.31
C THR A 130 2.11 16.71 15.62
N GLN A 131 3.04 17.49 16.17
CA GLN A 131 2.88 18.93 16.37
C GLN A 131 3.30 19.74 15.13
N LEU A 132 3.96 19.12 14.14
CA LEU A 132 4.30 19.79 12.89
C LEU A 132 3.03 20.19 12.12
N PRO A 133 2.95 21.39 11.52
CA PRO A 133 1.71 21.88 10.92
C PRO A 133 1.05 20.95 9.90
N VAL A 134 1.84 20.18 9.13
CA VAL A 134 1.31 19.22 8.13
C VAL A 134 0.70 17.96 8.77
N ASN A 135 1.15 17.59 9.98
CA ASN A 135 0.71 16.39 10.69
C ASN A 135 -0.30 16.69 11.80
N SER A 136 -0.46 17.96 12.16
CA SER A 136 -1.20 18.35 13.35
C SER A 136 -2.72 18.26 13.13
N PRO A 137 -3.47 17.60 14.03
CA PRO A 137 -4.92 17.65 13.99
C PRO A 137 -5.40 19.07 14.35
N PHE A 138 -6.61 19.43 13.90
CA PHE A 138 -7.18 20.75 14.15
C PHE A 138 -7.24 21.14 15.64
N LYS A 139 -7.51 20.17 16.52
CA LYS A 139 -7.53 20.35 17.97
C LYS A 139 -7.06 19.08 18.67
N LEU A 140 -6.13 19.22 19.61
CA LEU A 140 -5.61 18.13 20.41
C LEU A 140 -5.84 18.43 21.89
N HIS A 141 -6.34 17.43 22.63
CA HIS A 141 -6.46 17.50 24.08
C HIS A 141 -6.20 16.11 24.65
N ASN A 142 -5.02 15.92 25.25
CA ASN A 142 -4.56 14.61 25.72
C ASN A 142 -3.62 14.74 26.92
N PHE A 143 -3.04 13.61 27.34
CA PHE A 143 -2.12 13.55 28.48
C PHE A 143 -0.64 13.50 28.09
N SER A 144 -0.32 13.53 26.79
CA SER A 144 1.07 13.60 26.34
C SER A 144 1.69 14.95 26.70
N ARG A 145 2.91 14.93 27.24
CA ARG A 145 3.70 16.09 27.66
C ARG A 145 5.17 15.88 27.29
N ASP A 146 5.91 16.98 27.25
CA ASP A 146 7.37 17.01 27.11
C ASP A 146 7.88 16.31 25.83
N GLY A 147 9.16 15.91 25.84
CA GLY A 147 9.85 15.30 24.70
C GLY A 147 10.66 16.30 23.88
N TYR A 148 11.64 15.79 23.13
CA TYR A 148 12.50 16.63 22.29
C TYR A 148 11.67 17.34 21.20
N GLY A 149 11.98 18.62 20.96
CA GLY A 149 11.29 19.42 19.93
C GLY A 149 9.82 19.72 20.23
N THR A 150 9.40 19.75 21.50
CA THR A 150 8.04 20.16 21.89
C THR A 150 7.76 21.60 21.46
N LEU A 151 6.66 21.83 20.73
CA LEU A 151 6.20 23.16 20.35
C LEU A 151 5.09 23.67 21.30
N ASP A 152 4.20 22.78 21.72
CA ASP A 152 3.14 23.00 22.70
C ASP A 152 3.09 21.84 23.70
N SER A 153 3.11 22.17 25.00
CA SER A 153 3.05 21.22 26.12
C SER A 153 1.75 21.34 26.94
N GLN A 154 0.69 21.96 26.38
CA GLN A 154 -0.64 22.08 26.99
C GLN A 154 -0.68 22.85 28.35
N GLY A 155 0.35 23.66 28.64
CA GLY A 155 0.40 24.54 29.80
C GLY A 155 0.12 23.86 31.14
N GLY A 156 -0.73 24.48 31.97
CA GLY A 156 -1.11 23.98 33.29
C GLY A 156 -2.24 22.93 33.30
N ALA A 157 -2.60 22.37 32.13
CA ALA A 157 -3.67 21.37 32.07
C ALA A 157 -3.27 20.08 32.80
N PRO A 158 -4.19 19.42 33.54
CA PRO A 158 -3.91 18.17 34.23
C PRO A 158 -3.24 17.13 33.34
N ASN A 159 -2.16 16.50 33.82
CA ASN A 159 -1.36 15.52 33.08
C ASN A 159 -1.66 14.06 33.48
N TYR A 160 -2.76 13.81 34.19
CA TYR A 160 -3.17 12.47 34.66
C TYR A 160 -4.68 12.26 34.52
N HIS A 161 -5.10 10.99 34.46
CA HIS A 161 -6.51 10.57 34.38
C HIS A 161 -6.79 9.38 35.33
N PRO A 162 -7.94 9.34 36.02
CA PRO A 162 -8.95 10.41 36.11
C PRO A 162 -8.43 11.61 36.94
N ASN A 163 -9.04 12.79 36.76
CA ASN A 163 -8.70 13.99 37.53
C ASN A 163 -9.96 14.81 37.84
N SER A 164 -9.86 15.69 38.86
CA SER A 164 -10.96 16.55 39.33
C SER A 164 -10.86 17.99 38.83
N TYR A 165 -9.99 18.27 37.85
CA TYR A 165 -9.60 19.61 37.43
C TYR A 165 -9.95 19.90 35.97
N GLY A 166 -10.91 19.17 35.40
CA GLY A 166 -11.41 19.41 34.04
C GLY A 166 -10.43 19.04 32.91
N GLY A 167 -9.52 18.09 33.16
CA GLY A 167 -8.65 17.55 32.11
C GLY A 167 -9.41 16.69 31.08
N PRO A 168 -8.72 16.18 30.05
CA PRO A 168 -9.35 15.34 29.02
C PRO A 168 -10.07 14.11 29.59
N ASP A 169 -11.17 13.72 28.95
CA ASP A 169 -11.92 12.49 29.27
C ASP A 169 -12.07 11.62 28.02
N SER A 170 -12.35 10.34 28.21
CA SER A 170 -12.59 9.38 27.14
C SER A 170 -13.86 9.71 26.37
N ASP A 171 -13.80 9.68 25.03
CA ASP A 171 -14.96 9.92 24.18
C ASP A 171 -15.94 8.72 24.25
N ALA A 172 -17.15 8.95 24.75
CA ALA A 172 -18.19 7.94 24.88
C ALA A 172 -18.72 7.43 23.52
N ARG A 173 -18.76 8.29 22.49
CA ARG A 173 -19.15 7.91 21.13
C ARG A 173 -18.08 7.01 20.52
N ALA A 174 -16.81 7.35 20.68
CA ALA A 174 -15.71 6.50 20.21
C ALA A 174 -15.77 5.12 20.87
N ARG A 175 -16.00 5.07 22.19
CA ARG A 175 -16.19 3.80 22.92
C ARG A 175 -17.39 2.99 22.41
N GLY A 176 -18.52 3.65 22.14
CA GLY A 176 -19.73 2.99 21.66
C GLY A 176 -19.66 2.48 20.22
N LEU A 177 -18.74 3.03 19.40
CA LEU A 177 -18.51 2.60 18.02
C LEU A 177 -17.39 1.57 17.89
N ALA A 178 -16.65 1.28 18.96
CA ALA A 178 -15.60 0.27 18.95
C ALA A 178 -16.24 -1.12 18.73
N PRO A 179 -15.77 -1.90 17.75
CA PRO A 179 -16.32 -3.22 17.45
C PRO A 179 -15.96 -4.22 18.55
N VAL A 180 -16.90 -5.12 18.84
CA VAL A 180 -16.61 -6.33 19.63
C VAL A 180 -16.38 -7.47 18.64
N VAL A 181 -15.12 -7.92 18.54
CA VAL A 181 -14.73 -9.01 17.64
C VAL A 181 -14.46 -10.27 18.47
N PRO A 182 -15.22 -11.37 18.30
CA PRO A 182 -14.94 -12.62 18.97
C PRO A 182 -13.64 -13.24 18.43
N VAL A 183 -12.78 -13.72 19.33
CA VAL A 183 -11.52 -14.39 18.98
C VAL A 183 -11.55 -15.80 19.55
N VAL A 184 -11.22 -16.80 18.72
CA VAL A 184 -11.19 -18.22 19.08
C VAL A 184 -9.87 -18.83 18.59
N GLY A 185 -9.19 -19.58 19.44
CA GLY A 185 -7.95 -20.28 19.09
C GLY A 185 -6.87 -20.17 20.17
N ASN A 186 -5.69 -20.72 19.85
CA ASN A 186 -4.51 -20.64 20.71
C ASN A 186 -3.59 -19.50 20.22
N ALA A 187 -2.84 -18.88 21.12
CA ALA A 187 -1.78 -17.97 20.70
C ALA A 187 -0.61 -18.77 20.11
N SER A 188 -0.38 -18.68 18.79
CA SER A 188 0.71 -19.37 18.09
C SER A 188 1.11 -18.63 16.80
N ARG A 189 2.23 -19.05 16.20
CA ARG A 189 2.60 -18.67 14.84
C ARG A 189 1.96 -19.64 13.86
N TYR A 190 0.88 -19.21 13.21
CA TYR A 190 0.14 -20.02 12.26
C TYR A 190 0.72 -19.89 10.85
N ASP A 191 1.37 -20.94 10.37
CA ASP A 191 1.77 -21.12 8.98
C ASP A 191 1.50 -22.59 8.64
N ASN A 192 0.65 -22.84 7.65
CA ASN A 192 0.31 -24.20 7.23
C ASN A 192 0.81 -24.52 5.81
N GLY A 193 1.45 -23.57 5.13
CA GLY A 193 1.97 -23.72 3.76
C GLY A 193 0.93 -24.13 2.72
N GLY A 194 -0.36 -24.06 3.05
CA GLY A 194 -1.49 -24.50 2.23
C GLY A 194 -2.16 -23.37 1.46
N GLU A 195 -1.57 -22.17 1.45
CA GLU A 195 -2.14 -20.99 0.84
C GLU A 195 -2.18 -21.11 -0.69
N ASP A 196 -3.30 -20.68 -1.29
CA ASP A 196 -3.41 -20.56 -2.73
C ASP A 196 -2.61 -19.35 -3.23
N ASN A 197 -1.52 -19.62 -3.93
CA ASN A 197 -0.61 -18.61 -4.45
C ASN A 197 -0.79 -18.31 -5.95
N TYR A 198 -1.68 -19.01 -6.65
CA TYR A 198 -1.66 -19.05 -8.12
C TYR A 198 -2.99 -18.72 -8.79
N THR A 199 -4.13 -18.97 -8.13
CA THR A 199 -5.45 -18.82 -8.79
C THR A 199 -5.72 -17.38 -9.24
N GLN A 200 -5.51 -16.39 -8.37
CA GLN A 200 -5.82 -15.01 -8.74
C GLN A 200 -4.78 -14.42 -9.72
N ALA A 201 -3.52 -14.84 -9.64
CA ALA A 201 -2.52 -14.50 -10.66
C ALA A 201 -2.90 -15.08 -12.04
N ARG A 202 -3.49 -16.28 -12.06
CA ARG A 202 -4.01 -16.91 -13.28
C ARG A 202 -5.18 -16.11 -13.84
N LEU A 203 -6.11 -15.68 -12.99
CA LEU A 203 -7.23 -14.83 -13.40
C LEU A 203 -6.74 -13.51 -14.03
N LEU A 204 -5.76 -12.85 -13.42
CA LEU A 204 -5.12 -11.65 -14.00
C LEU A 204 -4.56 -11.95 -15.40
N TYR A 205 -3.71 -12.98 -15.52
CA TYR A 205 -3.07 -13.32 -16.79
C TYR A 205 -4.08 -13.72 -17.87
N GLU A 206 -5.08 -14.55 -17.54
CA GLU A 206 -5.99 -15.15 -18.53
C GLU A 206 -7.21 -14.30 -18.85
N ARG A 207 -7.73 -13.55 -17.89
CA ARG A 207 -9.05 -12.88 -17.99
C ARG A 207 -8.95 -11.36 -18.04
N VAL A 208 -7.87 -10.78 -17.52
CA VAL A 208 -7.71 -9.32 -17.45
C VAL A 208 -6.76 -8.83 -18.54
N LEU A 209 -5.59 -9.45 -18.68
CA LEU A 209 -4.59 -8.99 -19.65
C LEU A 209 -4.96 -9.41 -21.08
N ASN A 210 -4.89 -8.47 -22.01
CA ASN A 210 -4.97 -8.75 -23.44
C ASN A 210 -3.66 -9.35 -23.98
N PRO A 211 -3.65 -9.93 -25.21
CA PRO A 211 -2.44 -10.59 -25.73
C PRO A 211 -1.19 -9.70 -25.80
N ALA A 212 -1.35 -8.41 -26.12
CA ALA A 212 -0.23 -7.47 -26.17
C ALA A 212 0.31 -7.15 -24.77
N GLU A 213 -0.56 -7.01 -23.78
CA GLU A 213 -0.18 -6.82 -22.38
C GLU A 213 0.54 -8.05 -21.81
N ARG A 214 0.07 -9.26 -22.13
CA ARG A 214 0.79 -10.50 -21.76
C ARG A 214 2.18 -10.54 -22.37
N GLY A 215 2.31 -10.14 -23.63
CA GLY A 215 3.61 -10.01 -24.31
C GLY A 215 4.55 -9.06 -23.58
N ARG A 216 4.07 -7.86 -23.21
CA ARG A 216 4.86 -6.88 -22.43
C ARG A 216 5.22 -7.40 -21.04
N LEU A 217 4.29 -8.01 -20.32
CA LEU A 217 4.55 -8.62 -19.02
C LEU A 217 5.66 -9.67 -19.10
N ILE A 218 5.58 -10.59 -20.06
CA ILE A 218 6.61 -11.61 -20.28
C ILE A 218 7.95 -10.98 -20.61
N ASN A 219 7.98 -9.99 -21.50
CA ASN A 219 9.22 -9.31 -21.86
C ASN A 219 9.86 -8.62 -20.64
N ASN A 220 9.06 -7.91 -19.83
CA ASN A 220 9.55 -7.26 -18.62
C ASN A 220 10.15 -8.27 -17.63
N ILE A 221 9.49 -9.42 -17.43
CA ILE A 221 10.02 -10.49 -16.57
C ILE A 221 11.32 -11.05 -17.14
N VAL A 222 11.37 -11.36 -18.44
CA VAL A 222 12.56 -11.91 -19.10
C VAL A 222 13.75 -10.95 -19.00
N MET A 223 13.53 -9.67 -19.30
CA MET A 223 14.59 -8.65 -19.29
C MET A 223 15.16 -8.40 -17.90
N TRP A 224 14.34 -8.55 -16.84
CA TRP A 224 14.82 -8.47 -15.46
C TRP A 224 15.51 -9.77 -15.01
N LEU A 225 14.99 -10.92 -15.43
CA LEU A 225 15.42 -12.23 -14.95
C LEU A 225 16.67 -12.78 -15.67
N LYS A 226 16.98 -12.30 -16.88
CA LYS A 226 18.09 -12.81 -17.72
C LYS A 226 19.46 -12.76 -17.04
N ASP A 227 19.68 -11.80 -16.13
CA ASP A 227 20.96 -11.59 -15.45
C ASP A 227 21.05 -12.37 -14.13
N ALA A 228 19.97 -13.04 -13.70
CA ALA A 228 19.97 -13.90 -12.53
C ALA A 228 20.67 -15.25 -12.82
N SER A 229 21.12 -15.94 -11.76
CA SER A 229 21.67 -17.28 -11.87
C SER A 229 20.65 -18.29 -12.42
N SER A 230 21.12 -19.26 -13.20
CA SER A 230 20.26 -20.25 -13.89
C SER A 230 19.28 -20.97 -12.97
N PHE A 231 19.73 -21.41 -11.79
CA PHE A 231 18.85 -22.09 -10.83
C PHE A 231 17.72 -21.19 -10.30
N LEU A 232 17.93 -19.86 -10.23
CA LEU A 232 16.88 -18.91 -9.87
C LEU A 232 15.92 -18.71 -11.05
N GLN A 233 16.44 -18.61 -12.27
CA GLN A 233 15.61 -18.54 -13.48
C GLN A 233 14.66 -19.74 -13.57
N GLU A 234 15.15 -20.95 -13.34
CA GLU A 234 14.35 -22.18 -13.35
C GLU A 234 13.25 -22.18 -12.29
N ARG A 235 13.56 -21.73 -11.06
CA ARG A 235 12.56 -21.61 -9.98
C ARG A 235 11.46 -20.60 -10.33
N VAL A 236 11.84 -19.46 -10.90
CA VAL A 236 10.88 -18.42 -11.31
C VAL A 236 10.00 -18.93 -12.45
N VAL A 237 10.58 -19.58 -13.46
CA VAL A 237 9.82 -20.25 -14.53
C VAL A 237 8.83 -21.26 -13.95
N LYS A 238 9.25 -22.09 -12.99
CA LYS A 238 8.37 -23.06 -12.33
C LYS A 238 7.20 -22.37 -11.61
N ASN A 239 7.44 -21.27 -10.89
CA ASN A 239 6.38 -20.51 -10.23
C ASN A 239 5.37 -19.96 -11.22
N PHE A 240 5.82 -19.39 -12.34
CA PHE A 240 4.91 -18.89 -13.38
C PHE A 240 4.20 -20.02 -14.14
N SER A 241 4.79 -21.20 -14.28
CA SER A 241 4.09 -22.38 -14.80
C SER A 241 2.95 -22.84 -13.91
N ASN A 242 3.07 -22.70 -12.57
CA ASN A 242 1.96 -22.97 -11.65
C ASN A 242 0.80 -21.97 -11.83
N VAL A 243 1.11 -20.73 -12.24
CA VAL A 243 0.10 -19.74 -12.64
C VAL A 243 -0.56 -20.18 -13.94
N ASN A 244 0.20 -20.41 -15.01
CA ASN A 244 -0.30 -20.90 -16.29
C ASN A 244 0.86 -21.52 -17.09
N GLU A 245 0.67 -22.71 -17.65
CA GLU A 245 1.75 -23.43 -18.35
C GLU A 245 2.30 -22.66 -19.56
N ASP A 246 1.44 -22.01 -20.34
CA ASP A 246 1.87 -21.16 -21.47
C ASP A 246 2.68 -19.97 -20.97
N PHE A 247 2.28 -19.36 -19.85
CA PHE A 247 3.00 -18.24 -19.26
C PHE A 247 4.44 -18.61 -18.89
N GLY A 248 4.63 -19.70 -18.13
CA GLY A 248 5.96 -20.19 -17.78
C GLY A 248 6.78 -20.61 -19.02
N ARG A 249 6.16 -21.30 -19.98
CA ARG A 249 6.80 -21.71 -21.24
C ARG A 249 7.32 -20.51 -22.03
N ARG A 250 6.55 -19.43 -22.13
CA ARG A 250 6.94 -18.23 -22.88
C ARG A 250 8.06 -17.45 -22.19
N ILE A 251 8.07 -17.39 -20.85
CA ILE A 251 9.21 -16.82 -20.10
C ILE A 251 10.47 -17.64 -20.37
N LYS A 252 10.39 -18.98 -20.28
CA LYS A 252 11.53 -19.87 -20.56
C LYS A 252 12.08 -19.66 -21.97
N ALA A 253 11.21 -19.60 -22.98
CA ALA A 253 11.60 -19.34 -24.36
C ALA A 253 12.27 -17.97 -24.52
N GLY A 254 11.74 -16.93 -23.87
CA GLY A 254 12.33 -15.59 -23.87
C GLY A 254 13.73 -15.57 -23.27
N LEU A 255 13.95 -16.22 -22.13
CA LEU A 255 15.28 -16.35 -21.51
C LEU A 255 16.28 -17.09 -22.43
N GLN A 256 15.85 -18.18 -23.06
CA GLN A 256 16.69 -18.93 -24.01
C GLN A 256 17.10 -18.07 -25.21
N ALA A 257 16.19 -17.23 -25.72
CA ALA A 257 16.49 -16.31 -26.80
C ALA A 257 17.52 -15.23 -26.40
N GLN A 258 17.54 -14.79 -25.13
CA GLN A 258 18.54 -13.83 -24.62
C GLN A 258 19.94 -14.44 -24.47
N LEU A 259 20.04 -15.76 -24.30
CA LEU A 259 21.32 -16.48 -24.23
C LEU A 259 21.93 -16.75 -25.63
N GLN A 260 21.16 -16.56 -26.69
CA GLN A 260 21.52 -16.91 -28.07
C GLN A 260 22.09 -15.79 -28.99
N PRO A 261 22.31 -14.52 -28.61
CA PRO A 261 22.96 -13.55 -29.50
C PRO A 261 24.42 -13.32 -29.09
N HIS A 262 25.35 -14.07 -29.71
CA HIS A 262 26.77 -13.71 -30.02
C HIS A 262 27.57 -14.85 -30.69
N ALA A 263 26.95 -15.98 -31.10
CA ALA A 263 27.67 -17.06 -31.79
C ALA A 263 28.00 -16.80 -33.28
N HIS A 264 27.64 -15.63 -33.83
CA HIS A 264 27.89 -15.28 -35.24
C HIS A 264 28.33 -13.82 -35.40
N ALA A 265 29.53 -13.51 -34.93
CA ALA A 265 30.29 -12.34 -35.35
C ALA A 265 31.76 -12.73 -35.54
N GLU A 266 32.00 -13.72 -36.40
CA GLU A 266 33.29 -13.90 -37.07
C GLU A 266 33.03 -13.82 -38.58
N LEU A 267 33.50 -12.74 -39.19
CA LEU A 267 34.07 -12.67 -40.54
C LEU A 267 35.00 -11.44 -40.60
#